data_AF-A0A1E4M9Q7-F1
#
_entry.id   AF-A0A1E4M9Q7-F1
#
_cell.length_a   1.000
_cell.length_b   1.000
_cell.length_c   1.000
_cell.angle_alpha   90.00
_cell.angle_beta   90.00
_cell.angle_gamma   90.00
#
_symmetry.space_group_name_H-M   'P 1'
#
loop_
_entity.id
_entity.type
_entity.pdbx_description
1 polymer ?
#
loop_
_entity_poly.entity_id
_entity_poly.type
_entity_poly.pdbx_seq_one_letter_code
_entity_poly.pdbx_strand_id
1 'polypeptide(L)'
;MTRSHDDLVQDQFGPRAEAYVQSPVHAAGEDLDALEALAEHARPRRALDLGAGGGHVAYRLARHAGKVIAADLSTDMMAAVAETARGRGLSNLETCVTPAEALPFANAAFDFLGCRFSAHHWRDFHAGLREARRVLEPGATAVFIDVVSPGPAALDTHLQAVELLRDPSHIRDYSVTEWGEALTAAGFLLRAVQTRRLRMDYPSWVERMRTPEHHRAAIRSLQAGASRELAAYFEIEPDGSFTLDTAQIEVVAG
;
A
#
# COMPACT_ATOMS: atom_id res chain seq x y z
N MET A 1 22.52 16.65 -9.24
CA MET A 1 22.30 15.21 -9.49
C MET A 1 20.81 15.00 -9.59
N THR A 2 20.33 14.47 -10.70
CA THR A 2 18.91 14.08 -10.88
C THR A 2 18.71 12.74 -10.19
N ARG A 3 17.87 12.71 -9.15
CA ARG A 3 17.52 11.48 -8.41
C ARG A 3 16.49 10.67 -9.19
N SER A 4 16.55 9.35 -9.14
CA SER A 4 15.50 8.47 -9.69
C SER A 4 14.28 8.43 -8.75
N HIS A 5 13.15 7.93 -9.24
CA HIS A 5 11.96 7.72 -8.39
C HIS A 5 12.22 6.70 -7.27
N ASP A 6 12.97 5.65 -7.61
CA ASP A 6 13.35 4.60 -6.67
C ASP A 6 14.21 5.18 -5.53
N ASP A 7 15.10 6.13 -5.84
CA ASP A 7 15.87 6.87 -4.84
C ASP A 7 14.96 7.70 -3.92
N LEU A 8 13.88 8.32 -4.46
CA LEU A 8 12.93 9.09 -3.66
C LEU A 8 12.15 8.19 -2.69
N VAL A 9 11.68 7.03 -3.14
CA VAL A 9 11.01 6.04 -2.28
C VAL A 9 11.98 5.56 -1.20
N GLN A 10 13.23 5.21 -1.54
CA GLN A 10 14.20 4.77 -0.54
C GLN A 10 14.54 5.87 0.48
N ASP A 11 14.80 7.11 0.05
CA ASP A 11 15.05 8.26 0.92
C ASP A 11 13.84 8.55 1.84
N GLN A 12 12.63 8.34 1.32
CA GLN A 12 11.40 8.60 2.04
C GLN A 12 11.08 7.52 3.07
N PHE A 13 11.37 6.24 2.81
CA PHE A 13 10.96 5.17 3.72
C PHE A 13 12.12 4.63 4.58
N GLY A 14 13.36 4.60 4.08
CA GLY A 14 14.51 4.00 4.77
C GLY A 14 14.73 4.53 6.20
N PRO A 15 14.87 5.86 6.40
CA PRO A 15 15.05 6.46 7.74
C PRO A 15 13.86 6.29 8.70
N ARG A 16 12.75 5.68 8.25
CA ARG A 16 11.47 5.56 8.96
C ARG A 16 11.09 4.10 9.24
N ALA A 17 11.96 3.15 8.93
CA ALA A 17 11.69 1.71 9.05
C ALA A 17 11.20 1.30 10.45
N GLU A 18 11.89 1.72 11.51
CA GLU A 18 11.49 1.42 12.89
C GLU A 18 10.11 1.98 13.24
N ALA A 19 9.80 3.22 12.81
CA ALA A 19 8.52 3.86 13.07
C ALA A 19 7.36 3.18 12.32
N TYR A 20 7.60 2.66 11.11
CA TYR A 20 6.60 1.92 10.33
C TYR A 20 6.35 0.52 10.91
N VAL A 21 7.41 -0.20 11.28
CA VAL A 21 7.31 -1.53 11.91
C VAL A 21 6.54 -1.47 13.24
N GLN A 22 6.69 -0.40 14.01
CA GLN A 22 6.02 -0.21 15.30
C GLN A 22 4.70 0.56 15.20
N SER A 23 4.31 1.02 14.00
CA SER A 23 3.17 1.92 13.83
C SER A 23 1.84 1.23 14.19
N PRO A 24 1.12 1.66 15.25
CA PRO A 24 -0.18 1.09 15.59
C PRO A 24 -1.24 1.36 14.52
N VAL A 25 -1.11 2.46 13.77
CA VAL A 25 -2.00 2.79 12.65
C VAL A 25 -1.88 1.79 11.50
N HIS A 26 -0.69 1.24 11.26
CA HIS A 26 -0.48 0.25 10.20
C HIS A 26 -0.61 -1.20 10.69
N ALA A 27 -0.38 -1.45 11.99
CA ALA A 27 -0.47 -2.77 12.62
C ALA A 27 -1.91 -3.25 12.89
N ALA A 28 -2.90 -2.37 12.73
CA ALA A 28 -4.32 -2.65 12.93
C ALA A 28 -5.14 -2.04 11.79
N GLY A 29 -6.38 -2.53 11.64
CA GLY A 29 -7.33 -2.04 10.65
C GLY A 29 -8.25 -3.15 10.17
N GLU A 30 -9.52 -2.81 9.94
CA GLU A 30 -10.52 -3.76 9.43
C GLU A 30 -10.15 -4.34 8.06
N ASP A 31 -9.29 -3.65 7.31
CA ASP A 31 -8.71 -4.09 6.04
C ASP A 31 -7.67 -5.22 6.24
N LEU A 32 -6.74 -5.03 7.18
CA LEU A 32 -5.72 -6.01 7.52
C LEU A 32 -6.35 -7.26 8.18
N ASP A 33 -7.37 -7.07 9.00
CA ASP A 33 -8.12 -8.17 9.60
C ASP A 33 -8.89 -8.98 8.53
N ALA A 34 -9.49 -8.31 7.54
CA ALA A 34 -10.15 -8.98 6.42
C ALA A 34 -9.15 -9.75 5.53
N LEU A 35 -7.97 -9.19 5.26
CA LEU A 35 -6.90 -9.88 4.54
C LEU A 35 -6.42 -11.12 5.32
N GLU A 36 -6.22 -11.00 6.64
CA GLU A 36 -5.83 -12.16 7.46
C GLU A 36 -6.92 -13.25 7.42
N ALA A 37 -8.20 -12.90 7.48
CA ALA A 37 -9.29 -13.87 7.41
C ALA A 37 -9.30 -14.63 6.08
N LEU A 38 -9.00 -13.97 4.96
CA LEU A 38 -8.85 -14.61 3.65
C LEU A 38 -7.66 -15.59 3.65
N ALA A 39 -6.51 -15.19 4.22
CA ALA A 39 -5.34 -16.04 4.33
C ALA A 39 -5.57 -17.24 5.28
N GLU A 40 -6.30 -17.03 6.38
CA GLU A 40 -6.73 -18.09 7.29
C GLU A 40 -7.60 -19.12 6.57
N HIS A 41 -8.56 -18.67 5.75
CA HIS A 41 -9.40 -19.58 4.97
C HIS A 41 -8.60 -20.33 3.90
N ALA A 42 -7.73 -19.62 3.17
CA ALA A 42 -6.97 -20.19 2.06
C ALA A 42 -5.84 -21.13 2.51
N ARG A 43 -5.27 -20.94 3.72
CA ARG A 43 -4.10 -21.68 4.24
C ARG A 43 -2.98 -21.82 3.20
N PRO A 44 -2.45 -20.70 2.68
CA PRO A 44 -1.55 -20.73 1.53
C PRO A 44 -0.25 -21.46 1.83
N ARG A 45 0.28 -22.21 0.86
CA ARG A 45 1.61 -22.83 1.02
C ARG A 45 2.70 -21.79 0.91
N ARG A 46 2.54 -20.81 0.03
CA ARG A 46 3.52 -19.77 -0.29
C ARG A 46 2.81 -18.45 -0.57
N ALA A 47 2.88 -17.53 0.39
CA ALA A 47 2.31 -16.21 0.25
C ALA A 47 3.38 -15.15 -0.06
N LEU A 48 2.99 -14.13 -0.83
CA LEU A 48 3.79 -12.92 -1.11
C LEU A 48 3.11 -11.71 -0.46
N ASP A 49 3.87 -10.95 0.33
CA ASP A 49 3.53 -9.58 0.71
C ASP A 49 4.30 -8.63 -0.22
N LEU A 50 3.59 -8.01 -1.17
CA LEU A 50 4.18 -7.16 -2.21
C LEU A 50 4.04 -5.69 -1.83
N GLY A 51 5.18 -4.99 -1.72
CA GLY A 51 5.23 -3.66 -1.15
C GLY A 51 5.14 -3.70 0.38
N ALA A 52 5.91 -4.60 0.99
CA ALA A 52 5.71 -5.02 2.36
C ALA A 52 5.95 -3.91 3.39
N GLY A 53 6.73 -2.86 3.08
CA GLY A 53 7.06 -1.77 4.00
C GLY A 53 7.48 -2.28 5.38
N GLY A 54 6.70 -1.93 6.42
CA GLY A 54 6.93 -2.38 7.80
C GLY A 54 6.57 -3.86 8.10
N GLY A 55 6.17 -4.64 7.10
CA GLY A 55 5.92 -6.09 7.19
C GLY A 55 4.59 -6.51 7.80
N HIS A 56 3.65 -5.59 8.03
CA HIS A 56 2.40 -5.89 8.76
C HIS A 56 1.55 -6.97 8.10
N VAL A 57 1.45 -6.96 6.78
CA VAL A 57 0.76 -8.01 6.02
C VAL A 57 1.55 -9.32 6.15
N ALA A 58 2.86 -9.32 5.90
CA ALA A 58 3.71 -10.50 6.04
C ALA A 58 3.60 -11.16 7.43
N TYR A 59 3.54 -10.38 8.52
CA TYR A 59 3.38 -10.91 9.87
C TYR A 59 2.03 -11.59 10.11
N ARG A 60 0.94 -11.09 9.51
CA ARG A 60 -0.39 -11.73 9.59
C ARG A 60 -0.42 -12.98 8.71
N LEU A 61 0.13 -12.92 7.51
CA LEU A 61 0.25 -14.08 6.61
C LEU A 61 1.06 -15.21 7.25
N ALA A 62 2.16 -14.90 7.96
CA ALA A 62 3.04 -15.89 8.56
C ALA A 62 2.35 -16.79 9.61
N ARG A 63 1.19 -16.37 10.14
CA ARG A 63 0.40 -17.19 11.08
C ARG A 63 -0.36 -18.32 10.39
N HIS A 64 -0.65 -18.17 9.10
CA HIS A 64 -1.56 -19.05 8.35
C HIS A 64 -0.90 -19.71 7.13
N ALA A 65 0.21 -19.15 6.65
CA ALA A 65 0.93 -19.60 5.48
C ALA A 65 2.08 -20.57 5.81
N GLY A 66 2.37 -21.50 4.90
CA GLY A 66 3.54 -22.38 5.01
C GLY A 66 4.87 -21.62 4.89
N LYS A 67 4.94 -20.67 3.96
CA LYS A 67 6.07 -19.74 3.77
C LYS A 67 5.57 -18.38 3.32
N VAL A 68 6.20 -17.30 3.79
CA VAL A 68 5.92 -15.93 3.40
C VAL A 68 7.19 -15.28 2.86
N ILE A 69 7.08 -14.59 1.74
CA ILE A 69 8.09 -13.65 1.27
C ILE A 69 7.53 -12.24 1.41
N ALA A 70 8.22 -11.37 2.14
CA ALA A 70 7.99 -9.93 2.16
C ALA A 70 8.89 -9.28 1.11
N ALA A 71 8.32 -8.57 0.14
CA ALA A 71 9.05 -7.93 -0.95
C ALA A 71 8.82 -6.43 -0.94
N ASP A 72 9.90 -5.64 -0.96
CA ASP A 72 9.85 -4.18 -1.00
C ASP A 72 11.10 -3.61 -1.67
N LEU A 73 11.03 -2.40 -2.22
CA LEU A 73 12.17 -1.72 -2.83
C LEU A 73 13.17 -1.22 -1.78
N SER A 74 12.74 -0.98 -0.54
CA SER A 74 13.58 -0.42 0.53
C SER A 74 14.40 -1.50 1.25
N THR A 75 15.72 -1.42 1.10
CA THR A 75 16.69 -2.28 1.81
C THR A 75 16.54 -2.17 3.33
N ASP A 76 16.41 -0.96 3.86
CA ASP A 76 16.29 -0.71 5.30
C ASP A 76 14.98 -1.29 5.87
N MET A 77 13.87 -1.16 5.14
CA MET A 77 12.60 -1.78 5.53
C MET A 77 12.73 -3.30 5.59
N MET A 78 13.31 -3.94 4.56
CA MET A 78 13.48 -5.39 4.54
C MET A 78 14.42 -5.87 5.65
N ALA A 79 15.49 -5.14 5.97
CA ALA A 79 16.33 -5.45 7.12
C ALA A 79 15.56 -5.37 8.45
N ALA A 80 14.76 -4.31 8.66
CA ALA A 80 13.94 -4.15 9.86
C ALA A 80 12.84 -5.23 9.98
N VAL A 81 12.24 -5.62 8.85
CA VAL A 81 11.23 -6.68 8.79
C VAL A 81 11.83 -8.03 9.17
N ALA A 82 13.01 -8.36 8.63
CA ALA A 82 13.71 -9.61 8.93
C ALA A 82 14.08 -9.71 10.42
N GLU A 83 14.61 -8.62 10.99
CA GLU A 83 14.97 -8.56 12.41
C GLU A 83 13.74 -8.70 13.31
N THR A 84 12.64 -8.04 12.95
CA THR A 84 11.37 -8.15 13.69
C THR A 84 10.78 -9.55 13.58
N ALA A 85 10.84 -10.18 12.40
CA ALA A 85 10.39 -11.56 12.21
C ALA A 85 11.18 -12.52 13.11
N ARG A 86 12.51 -12.36 13.17
CA ARG A 86 13.39 -13.10 14.08
C ARG A 86 13.02 -12.88 15.55
N GLY A 87 12.80 -11.63 15.95
CA GLY A 87 12.36 -11.27 17.30
C GLY A 87 10.99 -11.85 17.69
N ARG A 88 10.09 -12.02 16.71
CA ARG A 88 8.76 -12.65 16.88
C ARG A 88 8.77 -14.17 16.73
N GLY A 89 9.92 -14.79 16.40
CA GLY A 89 10.02 -16.22 16.15
C GLY A 89 9.32 -16.70 14.87
N LEU A 90 9.10 -15.82 13.90
CA LEU A 90 8.46 -16.14 12.62
C LEU A 90 9.47 -16.77 11.65
N SER A 91 9.77 -18.04 11.83
CA SER A 91 10.79 -18.77 11.04
C SER A 91 10.39 -19.06 9.59
N ASN A 92 9.13 -18.82 9.23
CA ASN A 92 8.58 -19.03 7.89
C ASN A 92 8.50 -17.73 7.04
N LEU A 93 9.05 -16.62 7.52
CA LEU A 93 9.07 -15.33 6.83
C LEU A 93 10.49 -14.98 6.37
N GLU A 94 10.65 -14.74 5.07
CA GLU A 94 11.88 -14.23 4.45
C GLU A 94 11.61 -12.88 3.76
N THR A 95 12.65 -12.08 3.55
CA THR A 95 12.54 -10.75 2.93
C THR A 95 13.29 -10.70 1.59
N CYS A 96 12.79 -9.93 0.63
CA CYS A 96 13.37 -9.74 -0.69
C CYS A 96 13.37 -8.26 -1.07
N VAL A 97 14.54 -7.70 -1.41
CA VAL A 97 14.64 -6.33 -1.89
C VAL A 97 14.41 -6.33 -3.41
N THR A 98 13.30 -5.78 -3.87
CA THR A 98 12.92 -5.76 -5.28
C THR A 98 11.83 -4.73 -5.58
N PRO A 99 11.87 -4.04 -6.73
CA PRO A 99 10.73 -3.27 -7.22
C PRO A 99 9.57 -4.19 -7.62
N ALA A 100 8.33 -3.71 -7.48
CA ALA A 100 7.14 -4.49 -7.86
C ALA A 100 7.11 -4.85 -9.35
N GLU A 101 7.76 -4.03 -10.19
CA GLU A 101 7.79 -4.15 -11.64
C GLU A 101 8.81 -5.17 -12.17
N ALA A 102 9.64 -5.77 -11.31
CA ALA A 102 10.66 -6.75 -11.73
C ALA A 102 10.97 -7.77 -10.62
N LEU A 103 10.00 -8.65 -10.34
CA LEU A 103 10.10 -9.62 -9.25
C LEU A 103 11.05 -10.78 -9.60
N PRO A 104 12.02 -11.12 -8.75
CA PRO A 104 13.03 -12.15 -9.01
C PRO A 104 12.51 -13.57 -8.74
N PHE A 105 11.22 -13.81 -8.96
CA PHE A 105 10.57 -15.10 -8.70
C PHE A 105 10.17 -15.78 -10.02
N ALA A 106 10.14 -17.11 -9.99
CA ALA A 106 9.60 -17.89 -11.10
C ALA A 106 8.11 -17.62 -11.32
N ASN A 107 7.60 -17.95 -12.51
CA ASN A 107 6.17 -17.92 -12.77
C ASN A 107 5.45 -18.90 -11.82
N ALA A 108 4.24 -18.57 -11.39
CA ALA A 108 3.42 -19.43 -10.54
C ALA A 108 4.15 -19.96 -9.29
N ALA A 109 4.87 -19.07 -8.59
CA ALA A 109 5.64 -19.38 -7.38
C ALA A 109 4.84 -19.22 -6.08
N PHE A 110 3.71 -18.51 -6.11
CA PHE A 110 2.90 -18.17 -4.94
C PHE A 110 1.43 -18.55 -5.16
N ASP A 111 0.76 -18.99 -4.10
CA ASP A 111 -0.67 -19.31 -4.10
C ASP A 111 -1.52 -18.28 -3.33
N PHE A 112 -0.90 -17.22 -2.80
CA PHE A 112 -1.58 -16.06 -2.21
C PHE A 112 -0.72 -14.79 -2.32
N LEU A 113 -1.35 -13.64 -2.56
CA LEU A 113 -0.68 -12.34 -2.58
C LEU A 113 -1.47 -11.32 -1.75
N GLY A 114 -0.78 -10.61 -0.86
CA GLY A 114 -1.26 -9.39 -0.24
C GLY A 114 -0.43 -8.19 -0.68
N CYS A 115 -1.08 -7.06 -0.92
CA CYS A 115 -0.44 -5.78 -1.18
C CYS A 115 -1.27 -4.70 -0.48
N ARG A 116 -0.67 -3.88 0.38
CA ARG A 116 -1.40 -2.89 1.18
C ARG A 116 -0.66 -1.56 1.22
N PHE A 117 -1.32 -0.49 0.77
CA PHE A 117 -0.83 0.89 0.75
C PHE A 117 0.56 1.02 0.11
N SER A 118 0.72 0.47 -1.10
CA SER A 118 2.00 0.47 -1.81
C SER A 118 1.88 0.86 -3.28
N ALA A 119 0.81 0.50 -3.97
CA ALA A 119 0.74 0.63 -5.43
C ALA A 119 0.71 2.08 -5.90
N HIS A 120 0.22 3.01 -5.07
CA HIS A 120 0.31 4.44 -5.32
C HIS A 120 1.74 5.00 -5.37
N HIS A 121 2.76 4.21 -4.99
CA HIS A 121 4.19 4.55 -5.16
C HIS A 121 4.87 3.87 -6.35
N TRP A 122 4.22 2.91 -7.01
CA TRP A 122 4.85 2.15 -8.09
C TRP A 122 5.07 3.03 -9.31
N ARG A 123 6.28 2.95 -9.88
CA ARG A 123 6.69 3.75 -11.03
C ARG A 123 5.91 3.34 -12.28
N ASP A 124 5.66 2.04 -12.44
CA ASP A 124 4.76 1.52 -13.47
C ASP A 124 3.75 0.55 -12.82
N PHE A 125 2.60 1.11 -12.45
CA PHE A 125 1.48 0.40 -11.87
C PHE A 125 1.08 -0.84 -12.69
N HIS A 126 1.00 -0.71 -14.01
CA HIS A 126 0.62 -1.82 -14.89
C HIS A 126 1.70 -2.90 -14.96
N ALA A 127 2.98 -2.53 -14.96
CA ALA A 127 4.08 -3.51 -14.89
C ALA A 127 4.07 -4.28 -13.57
N GLY A 128 3.86 -3.59 -12.45
CA GLY A 128 3.74 -4.22 -11.14
C GLY A 128 2.58 -5.23 -11.09
N LEU A 129 1.42 -4.89 -11.65
CA LEU A 129 0.30 -5.82 -11.73
C LEU A 129 0.58 -7.03 -12.65
N ARG A 130 1.29 -6.84 -13.77
CA ARG A 130 1.70 -7.96 -14.64
C ARG A 130 2.67 -8.91 -13.93
N GLU A 131 3.62 -8.39 -13.17
CA GLU A 131 4.54 -9.21 -12.36
C GLU A 131 3.81 -9.92 -11.23
N ALA A 132 2.93 -9.22 -10.51
CA ALA A 132 2.07 -9.81 -9.49
C ALA A 132 1.25 -10.98 -10.06
N ARG A 133 0.66 -10.80 -11.25
CA ARG A 133 -0.04 -11.89 -11.95
C ARG A 133 0.91 -13.02 -12.30
N ARG A 134 2.07 -12.73 -12.88
CA ARG A 134 3.03 -13.73 -13.38
C ARG A 134 3.50 -14.67 -12.28
N VAL A 135 3.79 -14.13 -11.09
CA VAL A 135 4.32 -14.91 -9.96
C VAL A 135 3.25 -15.71 -9.23
N LEU A 136 1.97 -15.43 -9.46
CA LEU A 136 0.84 -16.17 -8.88
C LEU A 136 0.47 -17.40 -9.71
N GLU A 137 0.18 -18.51 -9.02
CA GLU A 137 -0.42 -19.70 -9.61
C GLU A 137 -1.80 -19.35 -10.22
N PRO A 138 -2.22 -19.97 -11.34
CA PRO A 138 -3.59 -19.83 -11.82
C PRO A 138 -4.59 -20.25 -10.73
N GLY A 139 -5.62 -19.44 -10.50
CA GLY A 139 -6.59 -19.64 -9.44
C GLY A 139 -6.16 -19.10 -8.06
N ALA A 140 -4.93 -18.62 -7.89
CA ALA A 140 -4.46 -18.04 -6.63
C ALA A 140 -5.20 -16.74 -6.29
N THR A 141 -5.40 -16.51 -4.98
CA THR A 141 -6.03 -15.28 -4.48
C THR A 141 -5.00 -14.16 -4.39
N ALA A 142 -5.37 -12.96 -4.82
CA ALA A 142 -4.62 -11.74 -4.55
C ALA A 142 -5.53 -10.67 -3.95
N VAL A 143 -5.03 -9.95 -2.96
CA VAL A 143 -5.73 -8.87 -2.27
C VAL A 143 -4.89 -7.61 -2.36
N PHE A 144 -5.44 -6.58 -2.99
CA PHE A 144 -4.85 -5.25 -3.08
C PHE A 144 -5.65 -4.29 -2.21
N ILE A 145 -4.99 -3.57 -1.31
CA ILE A 145 -5.61 -2.55 -0.47
C ILE A 145 -4.90 -1.24 -0.71
N ASP A 146 -5.62 -0.19 -1.08
CA ASP A 146 -5.00 1.13 -1.23
C ASP A 146 -5.96 2.29 -0.97
N VAL A 147 -5.40 3.50 -0.83
CA VAL A 147 -6.16 4.75 -0.97
C VAL A 147 -6.63 4.84 -2.42
N VAL A 148 -7.88 5.24 -2.62
CA VAL A 148 -8.47 5.32 -3.96
C VAL A 148 -8.99 6.70 -4.26
N SER A 149 -8.84 7.10 -5.52
CA SER A 149 -9.44 8.32 -6.02
C SER A 149 -10.97 8.18 -6.04
N PRO A 150 -11.71 9.21 -5.59
CA PRO A 150 -13.16 9.20 -5.61
C PRO A 150 -13.76 9.32 -7.02
N GLY A 151 -12.95 9.71 -8.02
CA GLY A 151 -13.35 9.80 -9.43
C GLY A 151 -13.61 11.22 -9.95
N PRO A 152 -14.50 12.03 -9.35
CA PRO A 152 -14.73 13.40 -9.81
C PRO A 152 -13.44 14.23 -9.83
N ALA A 153 -13.17 14.90 -10.95
CA ALA A 153 -11.88 15.55 -11.21
C ALA A 153 -11.44 16.54 -10.11
N ALA A 154 -12.37 17.30 -9.54
CA ALA A 154 -12.05 18.25 -8.46
C ALA A 154 -11.60 17.55 -7.17
N LEU A 155 -12.23 16.42 -6.84
CA LEU A 155 -11.86 15.62 -5.67
C LEU A 155 -10.55 14.85 -5.92
N ASP A 156 -10.40 14.25 -7.11
CA ASP A 156 -9.16 13.56 -7.51
C ASP A 156 -7.97 14.52 -7.46
N THR A 157 -8.08 15.68 -8.13
CA THR A 157 -7.00 16.67 -8.18
C THR A 157 -6.56 17.12 -6.79
N HIS A 158 -7.51 17.31 -5.87
CA HIS A 158 -7.20 17.67 -4.49
C HIS A 158 -6.48 16.54 -3.75
N LEU A 159 -6.98 15.31 -3.85
CA LEU A 159 -6.33 14.14 -3.26
C LEU A 159 -4.88 14.01 -3.72
N GLN A 160 -4.66 14.00 -5.03
CA GLN A 160 -3.31 13.84 -5.59
C GLN A 160 -2.37 14.98 -5.16
N ALA A 161 -2.88 16.22 -5.11
CA ALA A 161 -2.08 17.36 -4.66
C ALA A 161 -1.70 17.26 -3.18
N VAL A 162 -2.63 16.86 -2.32
CA VAL A 162 -2.40 16.74 -0.87
C VAL A 162 -1.43 15.59 -0.57
N GLU A 163 -1.58 14.42 -1.20
CA GLU A 163 -0.64 13.31 -1.03
C GLU A 163 0.75 13.64 -1.60
N LEU A 164 0.86 14.26 -2.78
CA LEU A 164 2.15 14.64 -3.35
C LEU A 164 2.90 15.71 -2.53
N LEU A 165 2.18 16.68 -1.97
CA LEU A 165 2.76 17.66 -1.05
C LEU A 165 3.27 16.98 0.23
N ARG A 166 2.55 15.97 0.72
CA ARG A 166 2.92 15.24 1.94
C ARG A 166 4.10 14.31 1.71
N ASP A 167 4.12 13.62 0.58
CA ASP A 167 5.11 12.65 0.17
C ASP A 167 5.51 12.83 -1.32
N PRO A 168 6.72 13.34 -1.60
CA PRO A 168 7.21 13.50 -2.98
C PRO A 168 7.41 12.20 -3.76
N SER A 169 7.37 11.03 -3.11
CA SER A 169 7.44 9.72 -3.76
C SER A 169 6.07 9.16 -4.15
N HIS A 170 4.99 9.89 -3.86
CA HIS A 170 3.65 9.58 -4.35
C HIS A 170 3.61 9.65 -5.89
N ILE A 171 3.01 8.64 -6.53
CA ILE A 171 2.73 8.64 -7.97
C ILE A 171 1.27 8.96 -8.23
N ARG A 172 0.35 8.12 -7.75
CA ARG A 172 -1.09 8.29 -8.00
C ARG A 172 -1.93 7.36 -7.13
N ASP A 173 -2.96 7.92 -6.49
CA ASP A 173 -4.08 7.14 -5.99
C ASP A 173 -5.04 6.84 -7.14
N TYR A 174 -5.15 5.58 -7.56
CA TYR A 174 -6.04 5.18 -8.65
C TYR A 174 -7.47 5.02 -8.15
N SER A 175 -8.45 5.34 -8.99
CA SER A 175 -9.86 5.04 -8.72
C SER A 175 -10.13 3.54 -8.76
N VAL A 176 -11.22 3.08 -8.13
CA VAL A 176 -11.65 1.68 -8.19
C VAL A 176 -11.86 1.20 -9.64
N THR A 177 -12.31 2.09 -10.53
CA THR A 177 -12.47 1.77 -11.96
C THR A 177 -11.12 1.54 -12.63
N GLU A 178 -10.15 2.44 -12.44
CA GLU A 178 -8.79 2.28 -12.98
C GLU A 178 -8.13 0.99 -12.45
N TRP A 179 -8.31 0.68 -11.17
CA TRP A 179 -7.88 -0.60 -10.59
C TRP A 179 -8.52 -1.80 -11.28
N GLY A 180 -9.85 -1.81 -11.42
CA GLY A 180 -10.58 -2.93 -12.04
C GLY A 180 -10.15 -3.17 -13.49
N GLU A 181 -9.97 -2.11 -14.27
CA GLU A 181 -9.48 -2.18 -15.65
C GLU A 181 -8.05 -2.70 -15.71
N ALA A 182 -7.14 -2.16 -14.88
CA ALA A 182 -5.73 -2.54 -14.86
C ALA A 182 -5.52 -3.99 -14.40
N LEU A 183 -6.26 -4.44 -13.38
CA LEU A 183 -6.25 -5.82 -12.89
C LEU A 183 -6.76 -6.79 -13.96
N THR A 184 -7.86 -6.45 -14.62
CA THR A 184 -8.42 -7.27 -15.71
C THR A 184 -7.42 -7.37 -16.87
N ALA A 185 -6.82 -6.24 -17.27
CA ALA A 185 -5.82 -6.20 -18.33
C ALA A 185 -4.55 -6.99 -17.97
N ALA A 186 -4.20 -7.08 -16.69
CA ALA A 186 -3.09 -7.89 -16.19
C ALA A 186 -3.42 -9.39 -16.13
N GLY A 187 -4.68 -9.82 -16.36
CA GLY A 187 -5.08 -11.22 -16.34
C GLY A 187 -5.63 -11.70 -14.99
N PHE A 188 -6.16 -10.78 -14.17
CA PHE A 188 -6.91 -11.11 -12.97
C PHE A 188 -8.43 -11.10 -13.22
N LEU A 189 -9.14 -11.88 -12.41
CA LEU A 189 -10.60 -11.89 -12.35
C LEU A 189 -11.05 -11.24 -11.04
N LEU A 190 -11.83 -10.15 -11.13
CA LEU A 190 -12.37 -9.45 -9.97
C LEU A 190 -13.35 -10.33 -9.20
N ARG A 191 -13.17 -10.45 -7.89
CA ARG A 191 -14.08 -11.20 -6.99
C ARG A 191 -14.91 -10.29 -6.13
N ALA A 192 -14.29 -9.35 -5.45
CA ALA A 192 -14.96 -8.43 -4.55
C ALA A 192 -14.21 -7.10 -4.47
N VAL A 193 -14.97 -6.05 -4.18
CA VAL A 193 -14.44 -4.74 -3.81
C VAL A 193 -15.16 -4.30 -2.55
N GLN A 194 -14.40 -3.95 -1.51
CA GLN A 194 -14.92 -3.34 -0.30
C GLN A 194 -14.29 -1.96 -0.12
N THR A 195 -15.10 -0.92 -0.10
CA THR A 195 -14.64 0.46 0.14
C THR A 195 -14.84 0.86 1.58
N ARG A 196 -13.91 1.65 2.12
CA ARG A 196 -13.94 2.15 3.49
C ARG A 196 -13.58 3.62 3.54
N ARG A 197 -13.91 4.26 4.66
CA ARG A 197 -13.59 5.64 4.97
C ARG A 197 -12.55 5.65 6.09
N LEU A 198 -11.39 6.23 5.83
CA LEU A 198 -10.27 6.25 6.76
C LEU A 198 -10.00 7.69 7.20
N ARG A 199 -10.25 7.99 8.48
CA ARG A 199 -9.88 9.28 9.06
C ARG A 199 -8.37 9.36 9.25
N MET A 200 -7.78 10.39 8.68
CA MET A 200 -6.38 10.78 8.80
C MET A 200 -6.24 11.89 9.83
N ASP A 201 -5.55 11.58 10.93
CA ASP A 201 -5.10 12.60 11.89
C ASP A 201 -3.99 13.44 11.25
N TYR A 202 -4.29 14.70 10.91
CA TYR A 202 -3.37 15.52 10.13
C TYR A 202 -2.00 15.72 10.81
N PRO A 203 -1.93 16.11 12.11
CA PRO A 203 -0.65 16.28 12.79
C PRO A 203 0.23 15.02 12.72
N SER A 204 -0.33 13.84 13.02
CA SER A 204 0.37 12.57 12.91
C SER A 204 0.72 12.22 11.46
N TRP A 205 -0.16 12.50 10.51
CA TRP A 205 -0.01 12.15 9.10
C TRP A 205 1.15 12.88 8.42
N VAL A 206 1.34 14.18 8.69
CA VAL A 206 2.50 14.93 8.19
C VAL A 206 3.79 14.65 8.96
N GLU A 207 3.69 14.35 10.26
CA GLU A 207 4.87 14.05 11.09
C GLU A 207 5.49 12.70 10.72
N ARG A 208 4.66 11.68 10.47
CA ARG A 208 5.13 10.36 10.02
C ARG A 208 5.98 10.45 8.75
N MET A 209 5.64 11.35 7.84
CA MET A 209 6.39 11.55 6.60
C MET A 209 7.50 12.59 6.73
N ARG A 210 7.64 13.24 7.88
CA ARG A 210 8.53 14.41 8.09
C ARG A 210 8.31 15.46 7.00
N THR A 211 7.04 15.68 6.63
CA THR A 211 6.66 16.62 5.57
C THR A 211 7.23 18.01 5.91
N PRO A 212 7.95 18.68 4.99
CA PRO A 212 8.53 19.99 5.25
C PRO A 212 7.48 21.05 5.61
N GLU A 213 7.84 22.03 6.44
CA GLU A 213 6.88 23.05 6.93
C GLU A 213 6.19 23.82 5.80
N HIS A 214 6.91 24.12 4.71
CA HIS A 214 6.32 24.82 3.57
C HIS A 214 5.31 23.95 2.80
N HIS A 215 5.49 22.62 2.77
CA HIS A 215 4.49 21.69 2.23
C HIS A 215 3.29 21.56 3.19
N ARG A 216 3.52 21.49 4.50
CA ARG A 216 2.44 21.52 5.51
C ARG A 216 1.57 22.77 5.33
N ALA A 217 2.20 23.94 5.22
CA ALA A 217 1.50 25.19 4.95
C ALA A 217 0.72 25.18 3.63
N ALA A 218 1.27 24.59 2.56
CA ALA A 218 0.58 24.45 1.28
C ALA A 218 -0.65 23.53 1.37
N ILE A 219 -0.53 22.39 2.06
CA ILE A 219 -1.66 21.48 2.30
C ILE A 219 -2.78 22.21 3.05
N ARG A 220 -2.44 22.92 4.13
CA ARG A 220 -3.42 23.70 4.90
C ARG A 220 -4.05 24.83 4.08
N SER A 221 -3.29 25.45 3.19
CA SER A 221 -3.81 26.46 2.26
C SER A 221 -4.84 25.86 1.29
N LEU A 222 -4.56 24.67 0.72
CA LEU A 222 -5.51 23.96 -0.15
C LEU A 222 -6.78 23.56 0.62
N GLN A 223 -6.65 23.09 1.85
CA GLN A 223 -7.79 22.71 2.69
C GLN A 223 -8.64 23.93 3.09
N ALA A 224 -8.02 25.06 3.46
CA ALA A 224 -8.73 26.29 3.81
C ALA A 224 -9.44 26.94 2.60
N GLY A 225 -8.89 26.76 1.40
CA GLY A 225 -9.46 27.23 0.14
C GLY A 225 -10.44 26.26 -0.52
N ALA A 226 -10.70 25.10 0.07
CA ALA A 226 -11.59 24.08 -0.49
C ALA A 226 -13.03 24.58 -0.66
N SER A 227 -13.71 24.13 -1.72
CA SER A 227 -15.16 24.35 -1.84
C SER A 227 -15.91 23.62 -0.71
N ARG A 228 -17.16 24.01 -0.46
CA ARG A 228 -17.99 23.36 0.58
C ARG A 228 -18.17 21.87 0.30
N GLU A 229 -18.38 21.52 -0.97
CA GLU A 229 -18.60 20.14 -1.42
C GLU A 229 -17.34 19.31 -1.22
N LEU A 230 -16.17 19.86 -1.52
CA LEU A 230 -14.88 19.18 -1.32
C LEU A 230 -14.58 19.00 0.16
N ALA A 231 -14.72 20.06 0.95
CA ALA A 231 -14.49 20.00 2.39
C ALA A 231 -15.47 19.04 3.08
N ALA A 232 -16.73 19.00 2.63
CA ALA A 232 -17.71 18.02 3.11
C ALA A 232 -17.35 16.60 2.67
N TYR A 233 -16.89 16.40 1.43
CA TYR A 233 -16.50 15.09 0.93
C TYR A 233 -15.33 14.50 1.72
N PHE A 234 -14.26 15.27 1.93
CA PHE A 234 -13.10 14.82 2.71
C PHE A 234 -13.28 15.02 4.22
N GLU A 235 -14.46 15.44 4.68
CA GLU A 235 -14.74 15.71 6.10
C GLU A 235 -13.63 16.54 6.77
N ILE A 236 -13.19 17.62 6.11
CA ILE A 236 -12.02 18.40 6.56
C ILE A 236 -12.34 19.08 7.90
N GLU A 237 -11.55 18.74 8.91
CA GLU A 237 -11.66 19.23 10.27
C GLU A 237 -10.83 20.51 10.51
N PRO A 238 -11.13 21.29 11.57
CA PRO A 238 -10.40 22.53 11.89
C PRO A 238 -8.90 22.33 12.12
N ASP A 239 -8.48 21.19 12.66
CA ASP A 239 -7.06 20.84 12.86
C ASP A 239 -6.36 20.37 11.58
N GLY A 240 -7.13 20.15 10.51
CA GLY A 240 -6.71 19.67 9.21
C GLY A 240 -6.84 18.18 8.99
N SER A 241 -7.30 17.44 10.00
CA SER A 241 -7.68 16.04 9.86
C SER A 241 -8.77 15.92 8.78
N PHE A 242 -8.77 14.80 8.07
CA PHE A 242 -9.64 14.58 6.91
C PHE A 242 -9.86 13.09 6.70
N THR A 243 -10.81 12.72 5.87
CA THR A 243 -11.18 11.33 5.61
C THR A 243 -10.88 10.97 4.16
N LEU A 244 -10.17 9.87 3.96
CA LEU A 244 -9.84 9.29 2.67
C LEU A 244 -10.73 8.08 2.36
N ASP A 245 -10.94 7.81 1.08
CA ASP A 245 -11.50 6.54 0.65
C ASP A 245 -10.37 5.52 0.46
N THR A 246 -10.60 4.31 0.95
CA THR A 246 -9.74 3.17 0.67
C THR A 246 -10.56 2.05 0.05
N ALA A 247 -9.92 1.21 -0.75
CA ALA A 247 -10.53 0.02 -1.30
C ALA A 247 -9.67 -1.20 -1.00
N GLN A 248 -10.33 -2.29 -0.59
CA GLN A 248 -9.81 -3.64 -0.65
C GLN A 248 -10.39 -4.30 -1.90
N ILE A 249 -9.51 -4.81 -2.76
CA ILE A 249 -9.85 -5.42 -4.04
C ILE A 249 -9.35 -6.85 -4.02
N GLU A 250 -10.29 -7.78 -3.95
CA GLU A 250 -10.02 -9.21 -4.01
C GLU A 250 -10.14 -9.68 -5.46
N VAL A 251 -9.09 -10.35 -5.93
CA VAL A 251 -9.04 -10.92 -7.27
C VAL A 251 -8.49 -12.34 -7.24
N VAL A 252 -8.74 -13.07 -8.32
CA VAL A 252 -8.14 -14.38 -8.59
C VAL A 252 -7.29 -14.30 -9.84
N ALA A 253 -6.09 -14.88 -9.80
CA ALA A 253 -5.24 -15.02 -10.98
C ALA A 253 -5.95 -15.91 -12.03
N GLY A 254 -6.25 -15.36 -13.21
CA GLY A 254 -7.04 -16.02 -14.26
C GLY A 254 -6.34 -17.16 -14.99
#